data_AF-A0A7C2SLY3-F1
#
_entry.id   AF-A0A7C2SLY3-F1
#
_cell.length_a   1.000
_cell.length_b   1.000
_cell.length_c   1.000
_cell.angle_alpha   90.00
_cell.angle_beta   90.00
_cell.angle_gamma   90.00
#
_symmetry.space_group_name_H-M   'P 1'
#
loop_
_entity.id
_entity.type
_entity.pdbx_description
1 polymer ?
#
loop_
_entity_poly.entity_id
_entity_poly.type
_entity_poly.pdbx_seq_one_letter_code
_entity_poly.pdbx_strand_id
1 'polypeptide(L)' 'AYGKSVGDYVDYGGLLGRAPIMEVRKISGAKFVNRGGRIPAPTRSLTN' A
#
# COMPACT_ATOMS: atom_id res chain seq x y z
N ALA A 1 -13.49 4.23 -6.44
CA ALA A 1 -14.36 5.42 -6.40
C ALA A 1 -13.79 6.47 -7.34
N TYR A 2 -14.36 6.61 -8.54
CA TYR A 2 -13.95 7.65 -9.48
C TYR A 2 -14.43 9.01 -8.96
N GLY A 3 -13.58 10.03 -8.97
CA GLY A 3 -13.93 11.41 -8.59
C GLY A 3 -13.85 11.78 -7.10
N LYS A 4 -13.32 10.92 -6.21
CA LYS A 4 -13.07 11.28 -4.80
C LYS A 4 -11.60 11.67 -4.56
N SER A 5 -11.38 12.63 -3.66
CA SER A 5 -10.06 13.23 -3.38
C SER A 5 -9.46 12.71 -2.07
N VAL A 6 -8.17 13.01 -1.84
CA VAL A 6 -7.50 12.69 -0.57
C VAL A 6 -8.24 13.37 0.59
N GLY A 7 -8.47 12.62 1.67
CA GLY A 7 -9.24 13.08 2.84
C GLY A 7 -10.73 12.73 2.77
N ASP A 8 -11.26 12.40 1.60
CA ASP A 8 -12.61 11.85 1.47
C ASP A 8 -12.66 10.40 1.97
N TYR A 9 -13.87 9.87 2.08
CA TYR A 9 -14.08 8.47 2.41
C TYR A 9 -14.83 7.73 1.31
N VAL A 10 -14.44 6.48 1.08
CA VAL A 10 -15.14 5.54 0.21
C VAL A 10 -15.98 4.62 1.09
N ASP A 11 -17.26 4.48 0.75
CA ASP A 11 -18.18 3.53 1.36
C ASP A 11 -18.29 2.31 0.45
N TYR A 12 -18.00 1.14 1.00
CA TYR A 12 -18.05 -0.14 0.31
C TYR A 12 -19.28 -0.96 0.72
N GLY A 13 -20.20 -0.39 1.50
CA GLY A 13 -21.43 -1.01 1.98
C GLY A 13 -21.27 -1.74 3.32
N GLY A 14 -22.39 -2.26 3.85
CA GLY A 14 -22.47 -2.77 5.23
C GLY A 14 -21.55 -3.95 5.58
N LEU A 15 -21.07 -4.71 4.59
CA LEU A 15 -20.14 -5.82 4.81
C LEU A 15 -18.67 -5.38 4.87
N LEU A 16 -18.27 -4.45 4.01
CA LEU A 16 -16.88 -4.01 3.83
C LEU A 16 -16.57 -2.67 4.53
N GLY A 17 -17.59 -1.94 4.95
CA GLY A 17 -17.48 -0.71 5.70
C GLY A 17 -17.01 0.50 4.87
N ARG A 18 -16.44 1.49 5.57
CA ARG A 18 -15.99 2.76 5.01
C ARG A 18 -14.51 2.97 5.30
N ALA A 19 -13.73 3.39 4.30
CA ALA A 19 -12.30 3.66 4.45
C ALA A 19 -11.93 5.08 3.96
N PRO A 20 -10.99 5.77 4.63
CA PRO A 20 -10.48 7.06 4.17
C PRO A 20 -9.56 6.91 2.97
N ILE A 21 -9.58 7.89 2.06
CA ILE A 21 -8.64 8.01 0.95
C ILE A 21 -7.38 8.68 1.47
N MET A 22 -6.30 7.89 1.55
CA MET A 22 -4.99 8.36 2.00
C MET A 22 -4.13 8.82 0.81
N GLU A 23 -3.26 9.81 1.06
CA GLU A 23 -2.28 10.24 0.07
C GLU A 23 -1.27 9.12 -0.22
N VAL A 24 -0.93 8.94 -1.49
CA VAL A 24 0.14 8.04 -1.93
C VAL A 24 1.37 8.83 -2.35
N ARG A 25 2.56 8.37 -1.96
CA ARG A 25 3.82 9.01 -2.38
C ARG A 25 3.96 8.94 -3.89
N LYS A 26 4.22 10.08 -4.54
CA LYS A 26 4.39 10.20 -6.00
C LYS A 26 5.75 9.74 -6.53
N ILE A 27 6.66 9.34 -5.64
CA ILE A 27 8.00 8.89 -6.00
C ILE A 27 7.91 7.50 -6.62
N SER A 28 8.51 7.32 -7.80
CA SER A 28 8.46 6.03 -8.51
C SER A 28 9.37 4.99 -7.87
N GLY A 29 8.78 3.88 -7.43
CA GLY A 29 9.48 2.66 -7.02
C GLY A 29 9.80 1.70 -8.18
N ALA A 30 9.49 2.05 -9.44
CA ALA A 30 9.54 1.12 -10.57
C ALA A 30 10.92 0.47 -10.77
N LYS A 31 12.01 1.23 -10.58
CA LYS A 31 13.38 0.70 -10.67
C LYS A 31 13.68 -0.39 -9.63
N PHE A 32 13.10 -0.27 -8.43
CA PHE A 32 13.28 -1.26 -7.36
C PHE A 32 12.43 -2.50 -7.64
N VAL A 33 11.14 -2.32 -8.00
CA VAL A 33 10.23 -3.43 -8.31
C VAL A 33 10.75 -4.26 -9.49
N ASN A 34 11.23 -3.60 -10.55
CA ASN A 34 11.74 -4.27 -11.74
C ASN A 34 13.17 -4.80 -11.59
N ARG A 35 13.81 -4.62 -10.42
CA ARG A 35 15.16 -5.15 -10.19
C ARG A 35 15.17 -6.68 -10.27
N GLY A 36 14.07 -7.33 -9.90
CA GLY A 36 13.99 -8.79 -9.86
C GLY A 36 14.98 -9.41 -8.86
N GLY A 37 15.13 -10.74 -8.92
CA GLY A 37 15.98 -11.50 -8.00
C GLY A 37 15.25 -11.95 -6.73
N ARG A 38 16.03 -12.35 -5.72
CA ARG A 38 15.51 -12.88 -4.45
C ARG A 38 15.90 -11.96 -3.31
N ILE A 39 14.92 -11.48 -2.54
CA ILE A 39 15.20 -10.81 -1.27
C ILE A 39 15.74 -11.88 -0.31
N PRO A 40 17.00 -11.78 0.14
CA PRO A 40 17.60 -12.79 1.02
C PRO A 40 16.87 -12.82 2.36
N ALA A 41 16.93 -13.96 3.04
CA ALA A 41 16.39 -14.08 4.39
C ALA A 41 17.07 -13.05 5.32
N PRO A 42 16.33 -12.46 6.27
CA PRO A 42 16.92 -11.54 7.25
C PRO A 42 18.03 -12.24 8.03
N THR A 43 19.20 -11.60 8.17
CA THR A 43 20.38 -12.17 8.85
C THR A 43 20.14 -12.41 10.35
N ARG A 44 19.22 -11.65 10.95
CA ARG A 44 18.68 -11.89 12.28
C ARG A 44 17.23 -12.33 12.15
N SER A 45 17.01 -13.65 12.13
CA SER A 45 15.70 -14.25 12.37
C SER A 45 15.25 -13.91 13.80
N LEU A 46 13.94 -13.80 14.04
CA LEU A 46 13.36 -13.41 15.32
C LEU A 46 13.97 -14.21 16.49
N THR A 47 14.69 -13.54 17.39
CA THR A 47 14.70 -13.92 18.81
C THR A 47 13.36 -13.49 19.37
N ASN A 48 12.48 -14.46 19.60
CA ASN A 48 11.26 -14.31 20.37
C ASN A 48 11.60 -13.96 21.83
#